data_AF-A0A956IV01-F1
#
_entry.id   AF-A0A956IV01-F1
#
_cell.length_a   1.000
_cell.length_b   1.000
_cell.length_c   1.000
_cell.angle_alpha   90.00
_cell.angle_beta   90.00
_cell.angle_gamma   90.00
#
_symmetry.space_group_name_H-M   'P 1'
#
loop_
_entity.id
_entity.type
_entity.pdbx_description
1 polymer ?
#
loop_
_entity_poly.entity_id
_entity_poly.type
_entity_poly.pdbx_seq_one_letter_code
_entity_poly.pdbx_strand_id
1 'polypeptide(L)'
;MRPRIAESTQAAVLERSGETVVVRRRRRDAWVDGNIALVRSIGKDLHDQLAEVVKLAEKTGQRHEVLAKRIAERFGVARSRARLIARDQVTKHLAQVNEAQQVAAGVTRFRWRHSGSERSPRPEHVARDGKIYDWKKPPADGPPGHAINCRCTAEPVLEDLLGPGTAARAAS
;
A
#
# COMPACT_ATOMS: atom_id res chain seq x y z
N MET A 1 -49.39 -6.37 10.41
CA MET A 1 -48.48 -7.54 10.35
C MET A 1 -47.38 -7.23 9.34
N ARG A 2 -46.20 -6.78 9.79
CA ARG A 2 -45.06 -6.43 8.91
C ARG A 2 -43.99 -7.52 9.06
N PRO A 3 -43.51 -8.17 7.98
CA PRO A 3 -42.46 -9.17 8.11
C PRO A 3 -41.10 -8.48 8.34
N ARG A 4 -40.35 -9.05 9.27
CA ARG A 4 -39.09 -8.57 9.83
C ARG A 4 -37.97 -9.47 9.29
N ILE A 5 -37.41 -9.17 8.12
CA ILE A 5 -36.25 -9.90 7.58
C ILE A 5 -35.52 -9.05 6.53
N ALA A 6 -34.57 -8.22 6.97
CA ALA A 6 -33.56 -7.62 6.09
C ALA A 6 -32.27 -7.18 6.82
N GLU A 7 -32.02 -7.62 8.07
CA GLU A 7 -30.78 -7.30 8.80
C GLU A 7 -29.74 -8.45 8.77
N SER A 8 -30.10 -9.64 8.29
CA SER A 8 -29.26 -10.84 8.45
C SER A 8 -28.21 -11.07 7.36
N THR A 9 -28.30 -10.40 6.21
CA THR A 9 -27.43 -10.72 5.07
C THR A 9 -26.03 -10.11 5.20
N GLN A 10 -25.91 -8.91 5.76
CA GLN A 10 -24.61 -8.23 5.90
C GLN A 10 -23.80 -8.81 7.07
N ALA A 11 -24.46 -9.16 8.19
CA ALA A 11 -23.84 -9.81 9.33
C ALA A 11 -23.29 -11.21 8.98
N ALA A 12 -24.05 -12.01 8.22
CA ALA A 12 -23.62 -13.36 7.82
C ALA A 12 -22.47 -13.36 6.81
N VAL A 13 -22.38 -12.36 5.94
CA VAL A 13 -21.24 -12.17 5.02
C VAL A 13 -19.99 -11.72 5.80
N LEU A 14 -20.15 -10.94 6.86
CA LEU A 14 -19.05 -10.51 7.74
C LEU A 14 -18.51 -11.67 8.60
N GLU A 15 -19.36 -12.57 9.11
CA GLU A 15 -18.94 -13.74 9.90
C GLU A 15 -18.20 -14.80 9.07
N ARG A 16 -18.56 -14.98 7.78
CA ARG A 16 -17.86 -15.91 6.86
C ARG A 16 -16.44 -15.51 6.51
N SER A 17 -16.04 -14.26 6.77
CA SER A 17 -14.69 -13.75 6.44
C SER A 17 -13.60 -14.14 7.47
N GLY A 18 -13.95 -14.83 8.56
CA GLY A 18 -12.99 -15.33 9.55
C GLY A 18 -12.27 -14.26 10.39
N GLU A 19 -12.52 -12.97 10.14
CA GLU A 19 -11.85 -11.86 10.82
C GLU A 19 -12.81 -11.18 11.80
N THR A 20 -12.65 -11.45 13.10
CA THR A 20 -13.46 -10.83 14.14
C THR A 20 -13.23 -9.31 14.18
N VAL A 21 -14.22 -8.55 14.67
CA VAL A 21 -14.12 -7.08 14.85
C VAL A 21 -12.86 -6.68 15.62
N VAL A 22 -12.43 -7.52 16.57
CA VAL A 22 -11.21 -7.33 17.37
C VAL A 22 -9.95 -7.43 16.51
N VAL A 23 -9.85 -8.43 15.63
CA VAL A 23 -8.69 -8.61 14.74
C VAL A 23 -8.59 -7.47 13.74
N ARG A 24 -9.71 -7.07 13.14
CA ARG A 24 -9.77 -5.91 12.22
C ARG A 24 -9.30 -4.62 12.90
N ARG A 25 -9.74 -4.40 14.15
CA ARG A 25 -9.31 -3.25 14.95
C ARG A 25 -7.81 -3.28 15.21
N ARG A 26 -7.25 -4.40 15.67
CA ARG A 26 -5.81 -4.54 15.91
C ARG A 26 -4.98 -4.28 14.65
N ARG A 27 -5.42 -4.77 13.49
CA ARG A 27 -4.72 -4.54 12.21
C ARG A 27 -4.73 -3.06 11.83
N ARG A 28 -5.86 -2.37 12.03
CA ARG A 28 -5.96 -0.93 11.82
C ARG A 28 -5.03 -0.16 12.77
N ASP A 29 -5.06 -0.51 14.05
CA ASP A 29 -4.25 0.16 15.07
C ASP A 29 -2.74 -0.01 14.76
N ALA A 30 -2.31 -1.22 14.39
CA ALA A 30 -0.94 -1.48 13.95
C ALA A 30 -0.54 -0.67 12.70
N TRP A 31 -1.45 -0.50 11.74
CA TRP A 31 -1.21 0.34 10.57
C TRP A 31 -1.06 1.82 10.96
N VAL A 32 -1.92 2.32 11.86
CA VAL A 32 -1.83 3.69 12.39
C VAL A 32 -0.51 3.91 13.11
N ASP A 33 -0.13 3.01 14.02
CA ASP A 33 1.11 3.12 14.80
C ASP A 33 2.36 3.09 13.90
N GLY A 34 2.38 2.22 12.89
CA GLY A 34 3.45 2.19 11.89
C GLY A 34 3.57 3.50 11.12
N ASN A 35 2.45 4.11 10.72
CA ASN A 35 2.45 5.41 10.04
C ASN A 35 2.92 6.53 10.96
N ILE A 36 2.52 6.53 12.24
CA ILE A 36 3.00 7.50 13.23
C ILE A 36 4.52 7.38 13.39
N ALA A 37 5.06 6.16 13.47
CA ALA A 37 6.49 5.93 13.54
C ALA A 37 7.23 6.46 12.30
N LEU A 38 6.68 6.23 11.10
CA LEU A 38 7.21 6.78 9.85
C LEU A 38 7.21 8.31 9.84
N VAL A 39 6.12 8.96 10.27
CA VAL A 39 6.05 10.43 10.37
C VAL A 39 7.06 10.97 11.38
N ARG A 40 7.20 10.34 12.55
CA ARG A 40 8.21 10.70 13.55
C ARG A 40 9.63 10.61 12.98
N SER A 41 9.91 9.58 12.17
CA SER A 41 11.23 9.42 11.54
C SER A 41 11.60 10.58 10.61
N ILE A 42 10.63 11.22 9.95
CA ILE A 42 10.88 12.39 9.09
C ILE A 42 11.43 13.55 9.92
N GLY A 43 10.80 13.82 11.07
CA GLY A 43 11.23 14.89 11.98
C GLY A 43 12.61 14.62 12.55
N LYS A 44 12.85 13.39 13.02
CA LYS A 44 14.17 12.98 13.52
C LYS A 44 15.26 13.18 12.47
N ASP A 45 15.07 12.63 11.27
CA ASP A 45 16.07 12.69 10.21
C ASP A 45 16.31 14.13 9.72
N LEU A 46 15.26 14.97 9.72
CA LEU A 46 15.39 16.40 9.42
C LEU A 46 16.23 17.11 10.48
N HIS A 47 15.96 16.90 11.76
CA HIS A 47 16.72 17.53 12.85
C HIS A 47 18.20 17.11 12.82
N ASP A 48 18.47 15.82 12.62
CA ASP A 48 19.84 15.31 12.49
C ASP A 48 20.58 15.98 11.32
N GLN A 49 19.92 16.09 10.17
CA GLN A 49 20.51 16.76 8.99
C GLN A 49 20.71 18.27 9.19
N LEU A 50 19.78 18.96 9.87
CA LEU A 50 19.93 20.38 10.17
C LEU A 50 21.07 20.64 11.14
N ALA A 51 21.26 19.77 12.14
CA ALA A 51 22.40 19.86 13.06
C ALA A 51 23.73 19.77 12.30
N GLU A 52 23.86 18.85 11.34
CA GLU A 52 25.07 18.74 10.51
C GLU A 52 25.29 19.96 9.61
N VAL A 53 24.22 20.52 9.04
CA VAL A 53 24.30 21.74 8.23
C VAL A 53 24.81 22.92 9.07
N VAL A 54 24.30 23.08 10.30
CA VAL A 54 24.72 24.17 11.21
C VAL A 54 26.17 23.98 11.67
N LYS A 55 26.55 22.75 12.06
CA LYS A 55 27.93 22.43 12.45
C LYS A 55 28.92 22.73 11.31
N LEU A 56 28.56 22.41 10.08
CA LEU A 56 29.42 22.70 8.92
C LEU A 56 29.55 24.21 8.69
N ALA A 57 28.46 24.96 8.82
CA ALA A 57 28.47 26.40 8.61
C ALA A 57 29.32 27.13 9.64
N GLU A 58 29.27 26.72 10.91
CA GLU A 58 30.12 27.23 11.98
C GLU A 58 31.60 27.00 11.68
N LYS A 59 31.98 25.75 11.35
CA LYS A 59 33.38 25.40 11.04
C LYS A 59 33.97 26.12 9.83
N THR A 60 33.13 26.47 8.85
CA THR A 60 33.58 27.01 7.54
C THR A 60 33.35 28.51 7.39
N GLY A 61 32.73 29.17 8.38
CA GLY A 61 32.36 30.58 8.29
C GLY A 61 31.39 30.86 7.13
N GLN A 62 30.47 29.93 6.83
CA GLN A 62 29.56 30.07 5.69
C GLN A 62 28.72 31.33 5.81
N ARG A 63 28.58 32.03 4.68
CA ARG A 63 27.63 33.13 4.54
C ARG A 63 26.20 32.69 4.86
N HIS A 64 25.44 33.57 5.49
CA HIS A 64 24.08 33.29 5.94
C HIS A 64 23.14 32.87 4.79
N GLU A 65 23.31 33.39 3.58
CA GLU A 65 22.49 33.02 2.42
C GLU A 65 22.73 31.55 2.00
N VAL A 66 23.97 31.07 2.10
CA VAL A 66 24.32 29.68 1.80
C VAL A 66 23.74 28.75 2.86
N LEU A 67 23.85 29.12 4.13
CA LEU A 67 23.25 28.37 5.23
C LEU A 67 21.71 28.29 5.08
N ALA A 68 21.05 29.42 4.83
CA ALA A 68 19.60 29.48 4.61
C ALA A 68 19.17 28.57 3.45
N LYS A 69 19.91 28.59 2.33
CA LYS A 69 19.66 27.71 1.19
C LYS A 69 19.76 26.23 1.57
N ARG A 70 20.84 25.82 2.26
CA ARG A 70 21.04 24.43 2.69
C ARG A 70 19.95 23.95 3.64
N ILE A 71 19.54 24.80 4.58
CA ILE A 71 18.41 24.51 5.49
C ILE A 71 17.13 24.30 4.69
N ALA A 72 16.80 25.21 3.77
CA ALA A 72 15.61 25.10 2.92
C ALA A 72 15.61 23.82 2.06
N GLU A 73 16.77 23.42 1.53
CA GLU A 73 16.93 22.15 0.80
C GLU A 73 16.59 20.94 1.69
N ARG A 74 17.01 20.90 2.96
CA ARG A 74 16.67 19.82 3.89
C ARG A 74 15.16 19.74 4.16
N PHE A 75 14.50 20.88 4.33
CA PHE A 75 13.03 20.92 4.42
C PHE A 75 12.36 20.41 3.13
N GLY A 76 12.94 20.68 1.96
CA GLY A 76 12.50 20.14 0.68
C GLY A 76 12.59 18.61 0.61
N VAL A 77 13.67 18.03 1.14
CA VAL A 77 13.84 16.57 1.26
C VAL A 77 12.79 15.97 2.21
N ALA A 78 12.59 16.58 3.39
CA ALA A 78 11.58 16.12 4.35
C ALA A 78 10.16 16.15 3.74
N ARG A 79 9.81 17.21 3.01
CA ARG A 79 8.54 17.31 2.27
C ARG A 79 8.40 16.19 1.23
N SER A 80 9.47 15.89 0.51
CA SER A 80 9.46 14.85 -0.53
C SER A 80 9.27 13.46 0.09
N ARG A 81 9.93 13.19 1.22
CA ARG A 81 9.75 11.96 2.00
C ARG A 81 8.34 11.83 2.56
N ALA A 82 7.75 12.90 3.09
CA ALA A 82 6.37 12.89 3.58
C ALA A 82 5.38 12.49 2.48
N ARG A 83 5.53 13.04 1.27
CA ARG A 83 4.71 12.67 0.11
C ARG A 83 4.90 11.23 -0.32
N LEU A 84 6.14 10.73 -0.28
CA LEU A 84 6.44 9.32 -0.60
C LEU A 84 5.74 8.40 0.40
N ILE A 85 5.91 8.64 1.70
CA ILE A 85 5.29 7.85 2.78
C ILE A 85 3.78 7.85 2.64
N ALA A 86 3.15 9.02 2.48
CA ALA A 86 1.70 9.11 2.36
C ALA A 86 1.16 8.26 1.20
N ARG A 87 1.76 8.37 0.02
CA ARG A 87 1.35 7.58 -1.14
C ARG A 87 1.60 6.09 -0.93
N ASP A 88 2.81 5.74 -0.54
CA ASP A 88 3.26 4.37 -0.35
C ASP A 88 2.39 3.60 0.65
N GLN A 89 2.13 4.20 1.81
CA GLN A 89 1.40 3.54 2.90
C GLN A 89 -0.09 3.36 2.57
N VAL A 90 -0.70 4.32 1.86
CA VAL A 90 -2.08 4.18 1.38
C VAL A 90 -2.17 3.10 0.31
N THR A 91 -1.27 3.08 -0.68
CA THR A 91 -1.30 2.06 -1.74
C THR A 91 -1.08 0.65 -1.18
N LYS A 92 -0.12 0.48 -0.26
CA LYS A 92 0.09 -0.80 0.44
C LYS A 92 -1.14 -1.24 1.21
N HIS A 93 -1.79 -0.32 1.93
CA HIS A 93 -3.00 -0.65 2.68
C HIS A 93 -4.14 -1.11 1.77
N LEU A 94 -4.35 -0.42 0.64
CA LEU A 94 -5.37 -0.81 -0.34
C LEU A 94 -5.07 -2.18 -0.96
N ALA A 95 -3.80 -2.46 -1.28
CA ALA A 95 -3.38 -3.78 -1.78
C ALA A 95 -3.65 -4.89 -0.76
N GLN A 96 -3.35 -4.64 0.51
CA GLN A 96 -3.59 -5.55 1.63
C GLN A 96 -5.09 -5.80 1.90
N VAL A 97 -5.95 -4.79 1.71
CA VAL A 97 -7.40 -4.94 1.80
C VAL A 97 -7.93 -5.75 0.63
N ASN A 98 -7.47 -5.47 -0.59
CA ASN A 98 -7.85 -6.22 -1.80
C ASN A 98 -7.46 -7.71 -1.68
N GLU A 99 -6.24 -8.00 -1.23
CA GLU A 99 -5.81 -9.37 -0.93
C GLU A 99 -6.74 -10.06 0.08
N ALA A 100 -7.00 -9.41 1.22
CA ALA A 100 -7.85 -9.98 2.25
C ALA A 100 -9.28 -10.25 1.74
N GLN A 101 -9.82 -9.36 0.92
CA GLN A 101 -11.14 -9.56 0.29
C GLN A 101 -11.15 -10.72 -0.70
N GLN A 102 -10.13 -10.83 -1.55
CA GLN A 102 -10.00 -11.92 -2.52
C GLN A 102 -9.86 -13.28 -1.80
N VAL A 103 -8.97 -13.37 -0.82
CA VAL A 103 -8.77 -14.59 -0.03
C VAL A 103 -10.03 -14.96 0.74
N ALA A 104 -10.71 -14.00 1.37
CA ALA A 104 -11.98 -14.24 2.08
C ALA A 104 -13.11 -14.68 1.15
N ALA A 105 -13.10 -14.25 -0.12
CA ALA A 105 -14.02 -14.73 -1.13
C ALA A 105 -13.70 -16.14 -1.65
N GLY A 106 -12.52 -16.69 -1.32
CA GLY A 106 -12.04 -17.99 -1.79
C GLY A 106 -11.22 -17.93 -3.08
N VAL A 107 -10.82 -16.73 -3.53
CA VAL A 107 -9.91 -16.57 -4.67
C VAL A 107 -8.50 -17.04 -4.27
N THR A 108 -7.98 -18.04 -4.97
CA THR A 108 -6.63 -18.57 -4.73
C THR A 108 -5.55 -17.92 -5.59
N ARG A 109 -5.92 -17.39 -6.75
CA ARG A 109 -4.99 -16.84 -7.73
C ARG A 109 -5.38 -15.43 -8.15
N PHE A 110 -4.37 -14.64 -8.51
CA PHE A 110 -4.58 -13.29 -9.04
C PHE A 110 -3.77 -13.10 -10.32
N ARG A 111 -4.30 -12.27 -11.22
CA ARG A 111 -3.56 -11.73 -12.37
C ARG A 111 -2.89 -10.43 -11.95
N TRP A 112 -1.60 -10.33 -12.21
CA TRP A 112 -0.84 -9.10 -11.98
C TRP A 112 -1.22 -8.07 -13.03
N ARG A 113 -1.57 -6.85 -12.61
CA ARG A 113 -1.86 -5.73 -13.51
C ARG A 113 -0.91 -4.57 -13.24
N HIS A 114 -0.05 -4.28 -14.20
CA HIS A 114 0.85 -3.14 -14.15
C HIS A 114 0.09 -1.84 -14.45
N SER A 115 0.34 -0.78 -13.68
CA SER A 115 -0.42 0.48 -13.83
C SER A 115 -0.10 1.27 -15.10
N GLY A 116 1.06 1.03 -15.72
CA GLY A 116 1.57 1.83 -16.85
C GLY A 116 1.86 3.31 -16.52
N SER A 117 1.65 3.74 -15.26
CA SER A 117 1.67 5.15 -14.85
C SER A 117 3.00 5.65 -14.29
N GLU A 118 4.02 4.80 -14.30
CA GLU A 118 5.30 5.07 -13.64
C GLU A 118 6.35 5.54 -14.65
N ARG A 119 7.01 6.67 -14.37
CA ARG A 119 8.03 7.26 -15.26
C ARG A 119 9.23 6.33 -15.48
N SER A 120 9.55 5.52 -14.47
CA SER A 120 10.61 4.52 -14.50
C SER A 120 10.05 3.23 -13.93
N PRO A 121 9.33 2.44 -14.74
CA PRO A 121 8.71 1.22 -14.26
C PRO A 121 9.79 0.17 -13.98
N ARG A 122 9.54 -0.63 -12.94
CA ARG A 122 10.37 -1.78 -12.59
C ARG A 122 10.26 -2.86 -13.68
N PRO A 123 11.34 -3.25 -14.39
CA PRO A 123 11.27 -4.21 -15.49
C PRO A 123 10.61 -5.52 -15.10
N GLU A 124 10.86 -5.99 -13.88
CA GLU A 124 10.27 -7.20 -13.33
C GLU A 124 8.76 -7.05 -13.12
N HIS A 125 8.24 -5.87 -12.78
CA HIS A 125 6.79 -5.63 -12.64
C HIS A 125 6.10 -5.55 -14.00
N VAL A 126 6.76 -4.97 -15.00
CA VAL A 126 6.26 -4.94 -16.38
C VAL A 126 6.20 -6.37 -16.93
N ALA A 127 7.25 -7.17 -16.72
CA ALA A 127 7.30 -8.55 -17.17
C ALA A 127 6.28 -9.47 -16.49
N ARG A 128 5.69 -9.06 -15.37
CA ARG A 128 4.63 -9.79 -14.67
C ARG A 128 3.24 -9.43 -15.16
N ASP A 129 3.07 -8.34 -15.89
CA ASP A 129 1.76 -7.88 -16.34
C ASP A 129 1.02 -8.98 -17.12
N GLY A 130 -0.24 -9.20 -16.77
CA GLY A 130 -1.09 -10.26 -17.32
C GLY A 130 -0.80 -11.67 -16.82
N LYS A 131 0.31 -11.92 -16.10
CA LYS A 131 0.64 -13.25 -15.56
C LYS A 131 -0.14 -13.55 -14.28
N ILE A 132 -0.43 -14.83 -14.08
CA ILE A 132 -1.19 -15.33 -12.93
C ILE A 132 -0.23 -15.86 -11.86
N TYR A 133 -0.51 -15.50 -10.61
CA TYR A 133 0.23 -15.90 -9.42
C TYR A 133 -0.73 -16.45 -8.37
N ASP A 134 -0.21 -17.29 -7.48
CA ASP A 134 -0.95 -17.82 -6.34
C ASP A 134 -0.74 -16.89 -5.13
N TRP A 135 -1.82 -16.57 -4.41
CA TRP A 135 -1.73 -15.79 -3.17
C TRP A 135 -0.82 -16.44 -2.12
N LYS A 136 -0.71 -17.78 -2.11
CA LYS A 136 0.18 -18.54 -1.22
C LYS A 136 1.63 -18.55 -1.66
N LYS A 137 1.91 -18.24 -2.94
CA LYS A 137 3.27 -18.24 -3.51
C LYS A 137 3.47 -16.98 -4.36
N PRO A 138 3.46 -15.78 -3.74
CA PRO A 138 3.71 -14.54 -4.45
C PRO A 138 5.17 -14.46 -4.91
N PRO A 139 5.49 -13.56 -5.86
CA PRO A 139 6.87 -13.22 -6.20
C PRO A 139 7.70 -12.77 -4.97
N ALA A 140 9.03 -12.80 -5.09
CA ALA A 140 9.95 -12.53 -3.98
C ALA A 140 9.81 -11.13 -3.34
N ASP A 141 9.43 -10.12 -4.12
CA ASP A 141 9.14 -8.75 -3.69
C ASP A 141 7.67 -8.54 -3.27
N GLY A 142 6.92 -9.63 -3.15
CA GLY A 142 5.53 -9.67 -2.70
C GLY A 142 4.50 -9.54 -3.83
N PRO A 143 3.20 -9.52 -3.46
CA PRO A 143 2.11 -9.25 -4.39
C PRO A 143 2.14 -7.80 -4.90
N PRO A 144 1.40 -7.48 -5.96
CA PRO A 144 1.34 -6.12 -6.48
C PRO A 144 0.89 -5.13 -5.40
N GLY A 145 1.46 -3.91 -5.42
CA GLY A 145 1.19 -2.86 -4.44
C GLY A 145 2.00 -2.94 -3.13
N HIS A 146 2.83 -3.99 -2.95
CA HIS A 146 3.66 -4.15 -1.74
C HIS A 146 5.05 -3.50 -1.83
N ALA A 147 5.66 -3.44 -3.01
CA ALA A 147 6.93 -2.76 -3.19
C ALA A 147 6.78 -1.24 -3.00
N ILE A 148 7.87 -0.56 -2.61
CA ILE A 148 7.83 0.89 -2.34
C ILE A 148 7.35 1.65 -3.58
N ASN A 149 6.33 2.50 -3.39
CA ASN A 149 5.69 3.32 -4.41
C ASN A 149 5.09 2.51 -5.59
N CYS A 150 4.89 1.20 -5.42
CA CYS A 150 4.31 0.34 -6.46
C CYS A 150 2.82 0.64 -6.66
N ARG A 151 2.40 0.84 -7.91
CA ARG A 151 1.00 1.09 -8.28
C ARG A 151 0.33 -0.09 -8.99
N CYS A 152 1.02 -1.23 -9.08
CA CYS A 152 0.44 -2.44 -9.65
C CYS A 152 -0.73 -2.93 -8.79
N THR A 153 -1.67 -3.64 -9.41
CA THR A 153 -2.86 -4.19 -8.73
C THR A 153 -3.00 -5.69 -8.98
N ALA A 154 -3.71 -6.38 -8.08
CA ALA A 154 -4.05 -7.79 -8.22
C ALA A 154 -5.51 -7.90 -8.66
N GLU A 155 -5.73 -8.38 -9.87
CA GLU A 155 -7.05 -8.70 -10.41
C GLU A 155 -7.41 -10.15 -10.05
N PRO A 156 -8.59 -10.42 -9.47
CA PRO A 156 -8.96 -11.78 -9.06
C PRO A 156 -9.18 -12.69 -10.27
N VAL A 157 -8.68 -13.92 -10.19
CA VAL A 157 -8.99 -15.00 -11.16
C VAL A 157 -10.25 -15.71 -10.67
N LEU A 158 -11.41 -15.35 -11.21
CA LEU A 158 -12.72 -15.80 -10.74
C LEU A 158 -13.10 -17.22 -11.20
N GLU A 159 -12.33 -17.78 -12.15
CA GLU A 159 -12.51 -19.14 -12.64
C GLU A 159 -12.39 -20.17 -11.52
N ASP A 160 -11.58 -19.87 -10.49
CA ASP A 160 -11.41 -20.69 -9.28
C ASP A 160 -12.67 -20.69 -8.40
N LEU A 161 -13.54 -19.69 -8.55
CA LEU A 161 -14.64 -19.39 -7.63
C LEU A 161 -16.01 -19.78 -8.20
N LEU A 162 -16.17 -19.69 -9.54
CA LEU A 162 -17.47 -19.84 -10.19
C LEU A 162 -17.62 -21.13 -11.03
N GLY A 163 -16.59 -21.96 -11.10
CA GLY A 163 -16.55 -23.15 -11.96
C GLY A 163 -16.60 -22.81 -13.46
N PRO A 164 -16.32 -23.77 -14.37
CA PRO A 164 -16.20 -23.52 -15.82
C PRO A 164 -17.50 -23.11 -16.54
N GLY A 165 -18.60 -22.81 -15.85
CA GLY A 165 -19.93 -22.60 -16.43
C GLY A 165 -20.45 -21.16 -16.52
N THR A 166 -19.79 -20.17 -15.92
CA THR A 166 -20.39 -18.82 -15.75
C THR A 166 -19.67 -17.68 -16.49
N ALA A 167 -18.38 -17.83 -16.82
CA ALA A 167 -17.64 -16.83 -17.58
C ALA A 167 -18.22 -16.59 -19.00
N ALA A 168 -18.90 -17.59 -19.57
CA ALA A 168 -19.55 -17.50 -20.88
C ALA A 168 -20.85 -16.65 -20.89
N ARG A 169 -21.42 -16.30 -19.72
CA ARG A 169 -22.69 -15.55 -19.65
C ARG A 169 -22.52 -14.04 -19.47
N ALA A 170 -21.31 -13.54 -19.19
CA ALA A 170 -21.05 -12.12 -18.98
C ALA A 170 -20.59 -11.37 -20.25
N ALA A 171 -20.43 -12.07 -21.36
CA ALA A 171 -19.97 -11.53 -22.65
C ALA A 171 -21.02 -11.69 -23.77
N SER A 172 -22.30 -11.81 -23.43
CA SER A 172 -23.44 -11.90 -24.36
C SER A 172 -24.47 -10.83 -24.08
#